data_AF-R0BE22-F1
#
_entry.id   AF-R0BE22-F1
#
_cell.length_a   1.000
_cell.length_b   1.000
_cell.length_c   1.000
_cell.angle_alpha   90.00
_cell.angle_beta   90.00
_cell.angle_gamma   90.00
#
_symmetry.space_group_name_H-M   'P 1'
#
loop_
_entity.id
_entity.type
_entity.pdbx_description
1 polymer ?
#
loop_
_entity_poly.entity_id
_entity_poly.type
_entity_poly.pdbx_seq_one_letter_code
_entity_poly.pdbx_strand_id
1 'polypeptide(L)'
;MLQTQYEFTLPKGYMDEEGNFHKNGIMRLATAMDEIRAMRDPRVMQNPDYAAIIILSHVIIKLGSLPLVTVETIEKLFASDLKF
;
A
#
# COMPACT_ATOMS: atom_id res chain seq x y z
N MET A 1 0.75 25.93 -2.40
CA MET A 1 1.38 24.73 -3.00
C MET A 1 0.41 23.57 -2.85
N LEU A 2 0.34 22.64 -3.81
CA LEU A 2 -0.54 21.48 -3.74
C LEU A 2 0.05 20.44 -2.77
N GLN A 3 -0.69 20.05 -1.73
CA GLN A 3 -0.30 18.94 -0.87
C GLN A 3 -0.58 17.62 -1.59
N THR A 4 0.45 16.78 -1.71
CA THR A 4 0.36 15.50 -2.43
C THR A 4 0.67 14.30 -1.54
N GLN A 5 1.07 14.52 -0.28
CA GLN A 5 1.39 13.49 0.69
C GLN A 5 0.50 13.59 1.93
N TYR A 6 0.12 12.44 2.45
CA TYR A 6 -0.80 12.29 3.56
C TYR A 6 -0.28 11.22 4.51
N GLU A 7 -0.32 11.54 5.80
CA GLU A 7 -0.06 10.58 6.86
C GLU A 7 -1.30 9.70 7.06
N PHE A 8 -1.07 8.43 7.39
CA PHE A 8 -2.13 7.49 7.75
C PHE A 8 -1.68 6.59 8.89
N THR A 9 -2.66 5.99 9.56
CA THR A 9 -2.43 5.01 10.62
C THR A 9 -3.29 3.79 10.38
N LEU A 10 -2.66 2.63 10.24
CA LEU A 10 -3.35 1.35 10.16
C LEU A 10 -4.02 1.02 11.51
N PRO A 11 -5.32 0.63 11.51
CA PRO A 11 -6.02 0.23 12.72
C PRO A 11 -5.29 -0.88 13.51
N LYS A 12 -4.90 -1.96 12.84
CA LYS A 12 -4.20 -3.12 13.45
C LYS A 12 -2.69 -3.06 13.26
N GLY A 13 -2.22 -2.59 12.11
CA GLY A 13 -0.81 -2.49 11.77
C GLY A 13 -0.30 -3.72 11.00
N TYR A 14 0.82 -3.52 10.33
CA TYR A 14 1.58 -4.58 9.68
C TYR A 14 2.61 -5.15 10.65
N MET A 15 2.68 -6.48 10.78
CA MET A 15 3.76 -7.14 11.53
C MET A 15 4.80 -7.65 10.53
N ASP A 16 6.05 -7.22 10.69
CA ASP A 16 7.13 -7.72 9.86
C ASP A 16 7.66 -9.08 10.33
N GLU A 17 8.64 -9.62 9.61
CA GLU A 17 9.21 -10.95 9.88
C GLU A 17 10.04 -10.99 11.18
N GLU A 18 10.47 -9.83 11.68
CA GLU A 18 11.19 -9.68 12.94
C GLU A 18 10.23 -9.46 14.14
N GLY A 19 8.93 -9.40 13.88
CA GLY A 19 7.89 -9.19 14.89
C GLY A 19 7.65 -7.72 15.26
N ASN A 20 8.21 -6.77 14.51
CA ASN A 20 7.93 -5.35 14.73
C ASN A 20 6.59 -4.96 14.11
N PHE A 21 5.86 -4.08 14.80
CA PHE A 21 4.58 -3.55 14.33
C PHE A 21 4.73 -2.16 13.70
N HIS A 22 4.28 -2.05 12.45
CA HIS A 22 4.28 -0.83 11.66
C HIS A 22 2.84 -0.35 11.48
N LYS A 23 2.50 0.78 12.09
CA LYS A 23 1.15 1.36 12.02
C LYS A 23 1.09 2.67 11.25
N ASN A 24 2.06 3.55 11.46
CA ASN A 24 2.04 4.88 10.88
C ASN A 24 2.76 4.87 9.54
N GLY A 25 2.17 5.51 8.54
CA GLY A 25 2.73 5.60 7.22
C GLY A 25 2.50 6.94 6.55
N ILE A 26 3.15 7.12 5.41
CA ILE A 26 2.98 8.27 4.53
C ILE A 26 2.66 7.70 3.15
N MET A 27 1.59 8.19 2.53
CA MET A 27 1.26 7.90 1.15
C MET A 27 1.21 9.18 0.33
N ARG A 28 1.45 9.07 -0.97
CA ARG A 28 1.13 10.13 -1.93
C ARG A 28 -0.19 9.87 -2.62
N LEU A 29 -0.77 10.92 -3.21
CA LEU A 29 -1.85 10.76 -4.17
C LEU A 29 -1.41 9.83 -5.30
N ALA A 30 -2.29 8.91 -5.67
CA ALA A 30 -2.14 8.11 -6.87
C ALA A 30 -2.20 9.03 -8.10
N THR A 31 -1.36 8.74 -9.08
CA THR A 31 -1.39 9.37 -10.39
C THR A 31 -2.11 8.46 -11.38
N ALA A 32 -2.58 9.03 -12.50
CA ALA A 32 -3.12 8.22 -13.60
C ALA A 32 -2.12 7.16 -14.11
N MET A 33 -0.81 7.40 -13.98
CA MET A 33 0.21 6.42 -14.34
C MET A 33 0.24 5.23 -13.38
N ASP A 34 -0.03 5.43 -12.08
CA ASP A 34 -0.10 4.34 -11.11
C ASP A 34 -1.28 3.42 -11.42
N GLU A 35 -2.44 4.00 -11.74
CA GLU A 35 -3.65 3.28 -12.19
C GLU A 35 -3.36 2.47 -13.47
N ILE A 36 -2.79 3.10 -14.49
CA ILE A 36 -2.45 2.43 -15.76
C ILE A 36 -1.46 1.29 -15.53
N ARG A 37 -0.47 1.47 -14.65
CA ARG A 37 0.49 0.42 -14.29
C ARG A 37 -0.19 -0.73 -13.57
N ALA A 38 -1.09 -0.46 -12.64
CA ALA A 38 -1.84 -1.48 -11.93
C ALA A 38 -2.67 -2.35 -12.89
N MET A 39 -3.37 -1.71 -13.83
CA MET A 39 -4.19 -2.44 -14.83
C MET A 39 -3.36 -3.29 -15.81
N ARG A 40 -2.05 -3.07 -15.90
CA ARG A 40 -1.12 -3.89 -16.69
C ARG A 40 -0.50 -5.05 -15.92
N ASP A 41 -0.67 -5.10 -14.59
CA ASP A 41 -0.18 -6.22 -13.79
C ASP A 41 -1.00 -7.48 -14.12
N PRO A 42 -0.36 -8.61 -14.45
CA PRO A 42 -1.07 -9.85 -14.80
C PRO A 42 -2.05 -10.33 -13.72
N ARG A 43 -1.77 -10.04 -12.44
CA ARG A 43 -2.66 -10.39 -11.32
C ARG A 43 -3.95 -9.60 -11.36
N VAL A 44 -3.88 -8.32 -11.73
CA VAL A 44 -5.06 -7.44 -11.89
C VAL A 44 -5.87 -7.83 -13.13
N MET A 45 -5.20 -8.22 -14.21
CA MET A 45 -5.89 -8.73 -15.40
C MET A 45 -6.68 -10.01 -15.12
N GLN A 46 -6.21 -10.86 -14.20
CA GLN A 46 -6.91 -12.07 -13.77
C GLN A 46 -7.98 -11.78 -12.71
N ASN A 47 -7.71 -10.83 -11.81
CA ASN A 47 -8.61 -10.42 -10.74
C ASN A 47 -8.57 -8.89 -10.55
N PRO A 48 -9.56 -8.15 -11.07
CA PRO A 48 -9.62 -6.70 -10.94
C PRO A 48 -9.56 -6.17 -9.50
N ASP A 49 -10.04 -6.95 -8.52
CA ASP A 49 -10.01 -6.57 -7.09
C ASP A 49 -8.57 -6.43 -6.54
N TYR A 50 -7.59 -6.99 -7.24
CA TYR A 50 -6.17 -6.91 -6.87
C TYR A 50 -5.55 -5.54 -7.19
N ALA A 51 -6.24 -4.66 -7.93
CA ALA A 51 -5.74 -3.34 -8.31
C ALA A 51 -5.34 -2.49 -7.10
N ALA A 52 -6.16 -2.50 -6.05
CA ALA A 52 -5.89 -1.75 -4.83
C ALA A 52 -4.54 -2.14 -4.19
N ILE A 53 -4.20 -3.43 -4.22
CA ILE A 53 -2.94 -3.94 -3.67
C ILE A 53 -1.75 -3.38 -4.45
N ILE A 54 -1.82 -3.42 -5.79
CA ILE A 54 -0.76 -2.88 -6.65
C ILE A 54 -0.61 -1.38 -6.47
N ILE A 55 -1.72 -0.63 -6.46
CA ILE A 55 -1.67 0.83 -6.32
C ILE A 55 -1.07 1.22 -4.97
N LEU A 56 -1.56 0.63 -3.88
CA LEU A 56 -1.05 0.90 -2.52
C LEU A 56 0.45 0.63 -2.41
N SER A 57 0.94 -0.45 -3.02
CA SER A 57 2.38 -0.76 -3.02
C SER A 57 3.26 0.30 -3.71
N HIS A 58 2.69 1.12 -4.61
CA HIS A 58 3.42 2.17 -5.32
C HIS A 58 3.24 3.57 -4.74
N VAL A 59 2.16 3.80 -4.00
CA VAL A 59 1.82 5.14 -3.46
C VAL A 59 2.18 5.29 -1.99
N ILE A 60 2.28 4.19 -1.23
CA ILE A 60 2.81 4.23 0.13
C ILE A 60 4.32 4.44 0.06
N ILE A 61 4.76 5.60 0.54
CA ILE A 61 6.17 6.03 0.55
C ILE A 61 6.88 5.44 1.76
N LYS A 62 6.17 5.35 2.89
CA LYS A 62 6.70 4.87 4.16
C LYS A 62 5.63 4.13 4.95
N LEU A 63 6.02 3.04 5.60
CA LEU A 63 5.21 2.36 6.60
C LEU A 63 6.15 1.96 7.75
N GLY A 64 6.00 2.63 8.90
CA GLY A 64 6.87 2.46 10.06
C GLY A 64 8.35 2.65 9.71
N SER A 65 9.17 1.64 10.02
CA SER A 65 10.59 1.61 9.70
C SER A 65 10.92 0.66 8.54
N LEU A 66 9.93 0.22 7.77
CA LEU A 66 10.18 -0.65 6.61
C LEU A 66 11.08 0.05 5.59
N PRO A 67 12.09 -0.66 5.05
CA PRO A 67 12.98 -0.10 4.03
C PRO A 67 12.26 0.11 2.69
N LEU A 68 11.25 -0.72 2.40
CA LEU A 68 10.44 -0.67 1.19
C LEU A 68 9.05 -1.25 1.48
N VAL A 69 8.02 -0.66 0.89
CA VAL A 69 6.67 -1.25 0.86
C VAL A 69 6.48 -1.94 -0.48
N THR A 70 6.36 -3.27 -0.44
CA THR A 70 6.19 -4.10 -1.64
C THR A 70 4.75 -4.58 -1.77
N VAL A 71 4.42 -5.23 -2.90
CA VAL A 71 3.11 -5.87 -3.08
C VAL A 71 2.84 -6.89 -1.97
N GLU A 72 3.85 -7.71 -1.63
CA GLU A 72 3.75 -8.71 -0.56
C GLU A 72 3.52 -8.07 0.81
N THR A 73 4.02 -6.86 1.04
CA THR A 73 3.75 -6.10 2.26
C THR A 73 2.26 -5.79 2.38
N ILE A 74 1.64 -5.35 1.27
CA ILE A 74 0.21 -5.01 1.23
C ILE A 74 -0.66 -6.26 1.33
N GLU A 75 -0.26 -7.36 0.69
CA GLU A 75 -0.97 -8.66 0.78
C GLU A 75 -1.01 -9.22 2.21
N LYS A 76 0.03 -8.95 3.00
CA LYS A 76 0.15 -9.40 4.40
C LYS A 76 -0.57 -8.47 5.39
N LEU A 77 -1.19 -7.38 4.93
CA LEU A 77 -2.03 -6.56 5.82
C LEU A 77 -3.25 -7.33 6.30
N PHE A 78 -3.72 -7.01 7.50
CA PHE A 78 -5.02 -7.51 7.95
C PHE A 78 -6.12 -7.01 7.00
N ALA A 79 -7.14 -7.84 6.75
CA ALA A 79 -8.26 -7.46 5.89
C ALA A 79 -8.99 -6.19 6.36
N SER A 80 -8.97 -5.90 7.67
CA SER A 80 -9.49 -4.65 8.22
C SER A 80 -8.66 -3.44 7.83
N ASP A 81 -7.34 -3.59 7.71
CA ASP A 81 -6.41 -2.52 7.40
C ASP A 81 -6.37 -2.21 5.90
N LEU A 82 -6.64 -3.20 5.04
CA LEU A 82 -6.75 -2.99 3.59
C LEU A 82 -8.05 -2.24 3.19
N LYS A 83 -9.10 -2.36 4.01
CA LYS A 83 -10.44 -1.80 3.72
C LYS A 83 -10.74 -0.48 4.44
N PHE A 84 -9.80 0.03 5.25
CA PHE A 84 -10.00 1.18 6.14
C PHE A 84 -9.62 2.50 5.49
#